data_AF-A0A6P9AWM1-F1
#
_entry.id   AF-A0A6P9AWM1-F1
#
_cell.length_a   1.000
_cell.length_b   1.000
_cell.length_c   1.000
_cell.angle_alpha   90.00
_cell.angle_beta   90.00
_cell.angle_gamma   90.00
#
_symmetry.space_group_name_H-M   'P 1'
#
loop_
_entity.id
_entity.type
_entity.pdbx_description
1 polymer ?
#
loop_
_entity_poly.entity_id
_entity_poly.type
_entity_poly.pdbx_seq_one_letter_code
_entity_poly.pdbx_strand_id
1 'polypeptide(L)'
;SSKLQLLESVLRKGLPETVLVCGAVMHINRGNPAQYEVVVDSWPEFKAVLTRPRKEVVKDNRDYYANLHAAFYREEDACRTLLENKDAVDWDKAFQLQGLQDGLYQAVKVMAEARSVHMEPYFYQAVLHPNAAMLCQN
;
A
#
# COMPACT_ATOMS: atom_id res chain seq x y z
N SER A 1 -4.20 -17.77 4.11
CA SER A 1 -3.25 -18.02 5.22
C SER A 1 -3.77 -17.34 6.48
N SER A 2 -3.59 -17.92 7.66
CA SER A 2 -4.04 -17.35 8.95
C SER A 2 -3.49 -15.95 9.20
N LYS A 3 -2.25 -15.67 8.78
CA LYS A 3 -1.62 -14.35 8.89
C LYS A 3 -2.33 -13.25 8.10
N LEU A 4 -2.73 -13.54 6.86
CA LEU A 4 -3.44 -12.57 6.00
C LEU A 4 -4.87 -12.30 6.47
N GLN A 5 -5.53 -13.31 7.05
CA GLN A 5 -6.85 -13.12 7.67
C GLN A 5 -6.76 -12.24 8.93
N LEU A 6 -5.74 -12.45 9.76
CA LEU A 6 -5.46 -11.59 10.91
C LEU A 6 -5.16 -10.15 10.46
N LEU A 7 -4.30 -9.99 9.45
CA LEU A 7 -3.98 -8.68 8.88
C LEU A 7 -5.24 -7.96 8.37
N GLU A 8 -6.12 -8.64 7.62
CA GLU A 8 -7.39 -8.07 7.17
C GLU A 8 -8.24 -7.59 8.36
N SER A 9 -8.37 -8.42 9.40
CA SER A 9 -9.13 -8.08 10.61
C SER A 9 -8.59 -6.84 11.33
N VAL A 10 -7.27 -6.72 11.42
CA VAL A 10 -6.61 -5.56 12.04
C VAL A 10 -6.79 -4.30 11.17
N LEU A 11 -6.55 -4.40 9.86
CA LEU A 11 -6.69 -3.26 8.95
C LEU A 11 -8.13 -2.75 8.91
N ARG A 12 -9.15 -3.63 8.91
CA ARG A 12 -10.56 -3.22 8.93
C ARG A 12 -10.93 -2.33 10.13
N LYS A 13 -10.23 -2.46 11.26
CA LYS A 13 -10.47 -1.64 12.46
C LYS A 13 -9.86 -0.24 12.35
N GLY A 14 -8.88 -0.05 11.47
CA GLY A 14 -8.20 1.23 11.23
C GLY A 14 -8.79 2.07 10.10
N LEU A 15 -9.99 1.73 9.62
CA LEU A 15 -10.67 2.53 8.59
C LEU A 15 -11.05 3.91 9.14
N PRO A 16 -10.99 4.98 8.31
CA PRO A 16 -10.70 4.97 6.87
C PRO A 16 -9.21 4.94 6.51
N GLU A 17 -8.30 5.22 7.45
CA GLU A 17 -6.87 5.40 7.20
C GLU A 17 -6.22 4.19 6.50
N THR A 18 -6.66 2.98 6.84
CA THR A 18 -6.13 1.72 6.28
C THR A 18 -6.79 1.29 4.97
N VAL A 19 -7.75 2.04 4.41
CA VAL A 19 -8.68 1.54 3.37
C VAL A 19 -7.98 0.97 2.15
N LEU A 20 -6.89 1.60 1.70
CA LEU A 20 -6.15 1.20 0.49
C LEU A 20 -5.48 -0.17 0.66
N VAL A 21 -4.74 -0.34 1.77
CA VAL A 21 -4.11 -1.62 2.10
C VAL A 21 -5.15 -2.67 2.46
N CYS A 22 -6.20 -2.29 3.20
CA CYS A 22 -7.30 -3.19 3.56
C CYS A 22 -7.96 -3.76 2.31
N GLY A 23 -8.27 -2.93 1.32
CA GLY A 23 -8.83 -3.35 0.04
C GLY A 23 -7.91 -4.34 -0.68
N ALA A 24 -6.63 -4.03 -0.80
CA ALA A 24 -5.65 -4.92 -1.43
C ALA A 24 -5.54 -6.29 -0.71
N VAL A 25 -5.43 -6.29 0.63
CA VAL A 25 -5.41 -7.53 1.43
C VAL A 25 -6.71 -8.31 1.28
N MET A 26 -7.85 -7.63 1.22
CA MET A 26 -9.14 -8.26 0.97
C MET A 26 -9.18 -8.99 -0.38
N HIS A 27 -8.64 -8.37 -1.45
CA HIS A 27 -8.49 -9.00 -2.76
C HIS A 27 -7.57 -10.22 -2.72
N ILE A 28 -6.45 -10.14 -1.98
CA ILE A 28 -5.52 -11.27 -1.82
C ILE A 28 -6.19 -12.44 -1.09
N ASN A 29 -6.92 -12.17 -0.01
CA ASN A 29 -7.65 -13.21 0.74
C ASN A 29 -8.78 -13.86 -0.07
N ARG A 30 -9.28 -13.18 -1.12
CA ARG A 30 -10.38 -13.61 -1.99
C ARG A 30 -9.87 -14.15 -3.34
N GLY A 31 -8.82 -14.96 -3.32
CA GLY A 31 -8.32 -15.68 -4.49
C GLY A 31 -7.21 -14.98 -5.28
N ASN A 32 -6.98 -13.68 -5.05
CA ASN A 32 -5.84 -12.94 -5.58
C ASN A 32 -5.62 -13.03 -7.12
N PRO A 33 -6.66 -12.78 -7.96
CA PRO A 33 -6.52 -12.92 -9.42
C PRO A 33 -5.47 -11.97 -10.02
N ALA A 34 -5.29 -10.79 -9.42
CA ALA A 34 -4.28 -9.81 -9.83
C ALA A 34 -2.85 -10.15 -9.36
N GLN A 35 -2.67 -11.27 -8.63
CA GLN A 35 -1.37 -11.77 -8.17
C GLN A 35 -0.57 -10.74 -7.35
N TYR A 36 -1.23 -10.10 -6.39
CA TYR A 36 -0.59 -9.22 -5.42
C TYR A 36 0.08 -10.01 -4.29
N GLU A 37 0.95 -9.34 -3.57
CA GLU A 37 1.55 -9.83 -2.34
C GLU A 37 1.55 -8.76 -1.25
N VAL A 38 1.71 -9.23 -0.01
CA VAL A 38 1.88 -8.40 1.17
C VAL A 38 3.34 -8.50 1.61
N VAL A 39 3.98 -7.35 1.73
CA VAL A 39 5.29 -7.19 2.34
C VAL A 39 5.10 -6.44 3.66
N VAL A 40 5.64 -6.98 4.75
CA VAL A 40 5.62 -6.34 6.07
C VAL A 40 7.04 -6.32 6.63
N ASP A 41 7.30 -5.40 7.55
CA ASP A 41 8.54 -5.38 8.33
C ASP A 41 8.67 -6.65 9.19
N SER A 42 7.57 -7.09 9.80
CA SER A 42 7.56 -8.19 10.75
C SER A 42 6.19 -8.86 10.87
N TRP A 43 6.20 -10.11 11.34
CA TRP A 43 4.99 -10.88 11.69
C TRP A 43 5.13 -11.46 13.10
N PRO A 44 4.03 -11.62 13.87
CA PRO A 44 2.66 -11.20 13.54
C PRO A 44 2.38 -9.69 13.74
N GLU A 45 3.14 -9.01 14.60
CA GLU A 45 2.97 -7.61 14.94
C GLU A 45 3.70 -6.67 13.98
N PHE A 46 3.15 -6.47 12.79
CA PHE A 46 3.69 -5.52 11.82
C PHE A 46 3.63 -4.07 12.33
N LYS A 47 4.63 -3.29 11.93
CA LYS A 47 4.72 -1.84 12.10
C LYS A 47 4.55 -1.10 10.77
N ALA A 48 4.87 -1.74 9.65
CA ALA A 48 4.62 -1.21 8.33
C ALA A 48 4.18 -2.34 7.39
N VAL A 49 3.25 -2.03 6.51
CA VAL A 49 2.72 -2.96 5.50
C VAL A 49 2.67 -2.25 4.16
N LEU A 50 3.08 -3.00 3.14
CA LEU A 50 3.05 -2.61 1.73
C LEU A 50 2.37 -3.73 0.96
N THR A 51 1.40 -3.40 0.12
CA THR A 51 0.91 -4.31 -0.92
C THR A 51 1.42 -3.87 -2.27
N ARG A 52 1.76 -4.83 -3.13
CA ARG A 52 2.21 -4.60 -4.51
C ARG A 52 1.89 -5.82 -5.37
N PRO A 53 1.93 -5.72 -6.71
CA PRO A 53 1.99 -6.90 -7.56
C PRO A 53 3.23 -7.73 -7.24
N ARG A 54 3.15 -9.05 -7.40
CA ARG A 54 4.36 -9.89 -7.38
C ARG A 54 5.33 -9.44 -8.46
N LYS A 55 6.63 -9.59 -8.21
CA LYS A 55 7.71 -9.08 -9.09
C LYS A 55 7.60 -9.57 -10.54
N GLU A 56 6.99 -10.73 -10.78
CA GLU A 56 6.82 -11.35 -12.10
C GLU A 56 5.61 -10.84 -12.90
N VAL A 57 4.69 -10.12 -12.24
CA VAL A 57 3.43 -9.65 -12.84
C VAL A 57 3.67 -8.45 -13.76
N VAL A 58 4.47 -7.48 -13.30
CA VAL A 58 4.76 -6.25 -14.05
C VAL A 58 6.01 -6.46 -14.90
N LYS A 59 5.79 -6.67 -16.21
CA LYS A 59 6.85 -6.93 -17.19
C LYS A 59 7.44 -5.65 -17.79
N ASP A 60 6.60 -4.64 -18.01
CA ASP A 60 7.06 -3.35 -18.52
C ASP A 60 7.48 -2.46 -17.34
N ASN A 61 8.76 -2.09 -17.30
CA ASN A 61 9.31 -1.25 -16.25
C ASN A 61 8.74 0.18 -16.25
N ARG A 62 8.03 0.60 -17.31
CA ARG A 62 7.40 1.94 -17.41
C ARG A 62 5.93 1.93 -17.04
N ASP A 63 5.31 0.76 -16.89
CA ASP A 63 3.89 0.62 -16.59
C ASP A 63 3.62 0.83 -15.10
N TYR A 64 3.56 2.10 -14.70
CA TYR A 64 3.21 2.46 -13.32
C TYR A 64 1.74 2.17 -12.98
N TYR A 65 0.85 2.00 -13.97
CA TYR A 65 -0.56 1.67 -13.74
C TYR A 65 -0.72 0.23 -13.28
N ALA A 66 0.00 -0.71 -13.91
CA ALA A 66 0.05 -2.09 -13.46
C ALA A 66 0.83 -2.24 -12.13
N ASN A 67 1.77 -1.35 -11.85
CA ASN A 67 2.65 -1.40 -10.70
C ASN A 67 2.15 -0.59 -9.49
N LEU A 68 0.89 -0.80 -9.11
CA LEU A 68 0.26 -0.07 -8.01
C LEU A 68 0.62 -0.66 -6.64
N HIS A 69 1.18 0.18 -5.78
CA HIS A 69 1.50 -0.12 -4.40
C HIS A 69 0.55 0.61 -3.45
N ALA A 70 0.27 0.02 -2.29
CA ALA A 70 -0.40 0.71 -1.19
C ALA A 70 0.33 0.46 0.12
N ALA A 71 0.47 1.50 0.95
CA ALA A 71 1.20 1.42 2.21
C ALA A 71 0.37 1.92 3.40
N PHE A 72 0.61 1.31 4.56
CA PHE A 72 0.14 1.74 5.86
C PHE A 72 1.22 1.45 6.89
N TYR A 73 1.40 2.33 7.87
CA TYR A 73 2.38 2.18 8.92
C TYR A 73 1.83 2.64 10.28
N ARG A 74 2.39 2.10 11.34
CA ARG A 74 2.19 2.51 12.72
C ARG A 74 3.39 3.29 13.26
N GLU A 75 4.57 3.03 12.69
CA GLU A 75 5.83 3.68 13.01
C GLU A 75 6.48 4.19 11.72
N GLU A 76 6.82 5.48 11.67
CA GLU A 76 7.41 6.10 10.48
C GLU A 76 8.76 5.48 10.10
N ASP A 77 9.57 5.11 11.09
CA ASP A 77 10.88 4.48 10.91
C ASP A 77 10.76 3.13 10.20
N ALA A 78 9.73 2.34 10.54
CA ALA A 78 9.43 1.09 9.88
C ALA A 78 8.98 1.31 8.43
N CYS A 79 8.20 2.36 8.18
CA CYS A 79 7.81 2.75 6.82
C CYS A 79 9.04 3.11 5.98
N ARG A 80 9.93 3.96 6.50
CA ARG A 80 11.16 4.35 5.80
C ARG A 80 12.06 3.15 5.49
N THR A 81 12.28 2.28 6.48
CA THR A 81 13.04 1.03 6.31
C THR A 81 12.43 0.15 5.21
N LEU A 82 11.10 0.04 5.16
CA LEU A 82 10.40 -0.73 4.15
C LEU A 82 10.53 -0.10 2.75
N LEU A 83 10.50 1.23 2.64
CA LEU A 83 10.73 1.94 1.37
C LEU A 83 12.19 1.84 0.88
N GLU A 84 13.15 1.74 1.79
CA GLU A 84 14.57 1.57 1.46
C GLU A 84 14.90 0.17 0.92
N ASN A 85 14.15 -0.83 1.38
CA ASN A 85 14.36 -2.23 1.04
C ASN A 85 14.04 -2.49 -0.45
N LYS A 86 15.08 -2.81 -1.24
CA LYS A 86 14.96 -3.14 -2.68
C LYS A 86 14.08 -4.36 -2.95
N ASP A 87 13.97 -5.26 -1.98
CA ASP A 87 13.05 -6.39 -2.10
C ASP A 87 11.59 -6.00 -1.86
N ALA A 88 11.31 -4.85 -1.23
CA ALA A 88 9.97 -4.32 -0.99
C ALA A 88 9.55 -3.27 -2.02
N VAL A 89 10.47 -2.38 -2.42
CA VAL A 89 10.23 -1.35 -3.45
C VAL A 89 11.38 -1.35 -4.46
N ASP A 90 11.05 -1.62 -5.71
CA ASP A 90 11.98 -1.53 -6.84
C ASP A 90 11.91 -0.12 -7.45
N TRP A 91 12.81 0.75 -6.98
CA TRP A 91 12.90 2.14 -7.43
C TRP A 91 13.45 2.30 -8.86
N ASP A 92 13.91 1.22 -9.50
CA ASP A 92 14.36 1.23 -10.90
C ASP A 92 13.18 1.04 -11.87
N LYS A 93 11.97 0.79 -11.36
CA LYS A 93 10.71 0.69 -12.12
C LYS A 93 9.77 1.84 -11.81
N ALA A 94 8.93 2.20 -12.77
CA ALA A 94 7.83 3.13 -12.54
C ALA A 94 6.74 2.43 -11.69
N PHE A 95 6.22 3.13 -10.67
CA PHE A 95 5.16 2.63 -9.81
C PHE A 95 4.27 3.76 -9.28
N GLN A 96 3.07 3.39 -8.86
CA GLN A 96 2.23 4.25 -8.02
C GLN A 96 2.33 3.78 -6.57
N LEU A 97 2.35 4.71 -5.63
CA LEU A 97 2.28 4.40 -4.21
C LEU A 97 1.18 5.22 -3.56
N GLN A 98 0.20 4.52 -3.00
CA GLN A 98 -0.97 5.12 -2.37
C GLN A 98 -0.95 4.90 -0.85
N GLY A 99 -1.40 5.91 -0.12
CA GLY A 99 -1.61 5.85 1.32
C GLY A 99 -2.32 7.11 1.78
N LEU A 100 -2.90 7.06 2.98
CA LEU A 100 -3.68 8.16 3.56
C LEU A 100 -2.97 8.86 4.72
N GLN A 101 -1.77 8.41 5.09
CA GLN A 101 -1.05 8.92 6.25
C GLN A 101 -0.14 10.08 5.85
N ASP A 102 -0.23 11.19 6.58
CA ASP A 102 0.44 12.46 6.26
C ASP A 102 1.97 12.30 6.08
N GLY A 103 2.62 11.45 6.88
CA GLY A 103 4.06 11.23 6.82
C GLY A 103 4.53 10.43 5.59
N LEU A 104 3.63 9.75 4.87
CA LEU A 104 4.00 8.93 3.72
C LEU A 104 4.58 9.79 2.59
N TYR A 105 3.96 10.93 2.28
CA TYR A 105 4.44 11.82 1.22
C TYR A 105 5.88 12.27 1.50
N GLN A 106 6.16 12.71 2.72
CA GLN A 106 7.50 13.17 3.09
C GLN A 106 8.53 12.05 3.04
N ALA A 107 8.17 10.84 3.48
CA ALA A 107 9.05 9.67 3.42
C ALA A 107 9.39 9.31 1.96
N VAL A 108 8.39 9.26 1.07
CA VAL A 108 8.56 8.93 -0.35
C VAL A 108 9.35 10.02 -1.08
N LYS A 109 9.09 11.30 -0.78
CA LYS A 109 9.82 12.43 -1.35
C LYS A 109 11.32 12.35 -1.05
N VAL A 110 11.68 12.11 0.22
CA VAL A 110 13.09 11.95 0.63
C VAL A 110 13.76 10.79 -0.10
N MET A 111 13.04 9.67 -0.25
CA MET A 111 13.53 8.50 -0.98
C MET A 111 13.73 8.77 -2.47
N ALA A 112 12.81 9.48 -3.11
CA ALA A 112 12.89 9.85 -4.52
C ALA A 112 14.06 10.82 -4.78
N GLU A 113 14.24 11.83 -3.92
CA GLU A 113 15.36 12.77 -3.99
C GLU A 113 16.71 12.05 -3.83
N ALA A 114 16.84 11.19 -2.80
CA ALA A 114 18.06 10.43 -2.55
C ALA A 114 18.44 9.50 -3.72
N ARG A 115 17.47 9.07 -4.51
CA ARG A 115 17.64 8.16 -5.66
C ARG A 115 17.61 8.86 -7.01
N SER A 116 17.43 10.18 -7.04
CA SER A 116 17.26 10.97 -8.28
C SER A 116 16.12 10.44 -9.18
N VAL A 117 15.03 9.99 -8.56
CA VAL A 117 13.83 9.50 -9.25
C VAL A 117 12.80 10.63 -9.35
N HIS A 118 12.16 10.76 -10.52
CA HIS A 118 11.07 11.70 -10.70
C HIS A 118 9.81 11.23 -9.95
N MET A 119 9.19 12.14 -9.19
CA MET A 119 7.96 11.89 -8.44
C MET A 119 6.93 12.97 -8.75
N GLU A 120 5.70 12.56 -9.03
CA GLU A 120 4.55 13.45 -9.17
C GLU A 120 3.52 13.15 -8.07
N PRO A 121 3.30 14.07 -7.11
CA PRO A 121 2.36 13.83 -6.02
C PRO A 121 0.92 14.19 -6.41
N TYR A 122 -0.03 13.35 -5.99
CA TYR A 122 -1.47 13.61 -6.09
C TYR A 122 -2.09 13.55 -4.69
N PHE A 123 -2.55 14.69 -4.19
CA PHE A 123 -3.15 14.79 -2.87
C PHE A 123 -4.67 14.65 -2.96
N TYR A 124 -5.23 13.83 -2.08
CA TYR A 124 -6.66 13.63 -1.95
C TYR A 124 -7.01 13.38 -0.49
N GLN A 125 -8.27 13.65 -0.12
CA GLN A 125 -8.79 13.38 1.21
C GLN A 125 -9.88 12.31 1.11
N ALA A 126 -9.73 11.24 1.88
CA ALA A 126 -10.79 10.24 2.03
C ALA A 126 -11.83 10.73 3.03
N VAL A 127 -13.09 10.79 2.62
CA VAL A 127 -14.23 11.12 3.48
C VAL A 127 -15.21 9.96 3.49
N LEU A 128 -15.64 9.53 4.67
CA LEU A 128 -16.70 8.54 4.80
C LEU A 128 -18.05 9.24 4.73
N HIS A 129 -18.91 8.78 3.83
CA HIS A 129 -20.28 9.27 3.77
C HIS A 129 -21.01 8.86 5.06
N PRO A 130 -21.67 9.81 5.78
CA PRO A 130 -22.29 9.53 7.08
C PRO A 130 -23.45 8.54 7.01
N ASN A 131 -24.00 8.30 5.80
CA ASN A 131 -25.06 7.33 5.59
C ASN A 131 -24.73 6.41 4.40
N ALA A 132 -23.90 5.39 4.65
CA ALA A 132 -23.49 4.43 3.62
C ALA A 132 -24.67 3.58 3.08
N ALA A 133 -25.73 3.42 3.87
CA ALA A 133 -26.88 2.58 3.52
C ALA A 133 -27.77 3.18 2.40
N MET A 134 -27.75 4.50 2.19
CA MET A 134 -28.52 5.15 1.12
C MET A 134 -27.96 4.91 -0.28
N LEU A 135 -26.66 4.58 -0.40
CA LEU A 135 -25.99 4.43 -1.71
C LEU A 135 -26.21 3.04 -2.33
N CYS A 136 -26.67 2.06 -1.55
CA CYS A 136 -26.95 0.69 -2.01
C CYS A 136 -28.43 0.46 -2.36
N GLN A 137 -29.26 1.50 -2.38
CA GLN A 137 -30.64 1.43 -2.85
C GLN A 137 -30.68 1.71 -4.36
N ASN A 138 -30.22 0.76 -5.17
CA ASN A 138 -30.47 0.72 -6.62
C ASN A 138 -30.79 -0.72 -7.03
#